data_AF-A0A9P4JDT8-F1
#
_entry.id   AF-A0A9P4JDT8-F1
#
_cell.length_a   1.000
_cell.length_b   1.000
_cell.length_c   1.000
_cell.angle_alpha   90.00
_cell.angle_beta   90.00
_cell.angle_gamma   90.00
#
_symmetry.space_group_name_H-M   'P 1'
#
loop_
_entity.id
_entity.type
_entity.pdbx_description
1 polymer ?
#
loop_
_entity_poly.entity_id
_entity_poly.type
_entity_poly.pdbx_seq_one_letter_code
_entity_poly.pdbx_strand_id
1 'polypeptide(L)'
;MGAAEITEQYKDTERHVENISEKESSTDEKLATVDNGATDIIVEVSPEEEKRILSKVDWRLVPILSLLYLIAFIDRSNIGNAKIAGLTKDLNMHGLQYNTAVTLFFVPYTILEVPSNIVLKMMRPSRWIAIIMFCWGLVMTLMGLITNYKGLLAARFFLGVTEAGFFPAATYLLTLWYKRYEVQRRMAVFYVSASLSGAFSGLLAYGIEKLDGRSGMSGWQWIFLLEGLIPLALSLVIWKLLPDSPETARFLKKEEREFIVNRIALETGSGHGRVTNQDKIQGFHIKAAFSDWKIYAGIVIFWGNTVGVYGFTATVPTVIAELGYSNAEAQLLTIPIYVFASIVTLIFAWWSDHAKQRSPFIMAGFSIAALAFIAQLAIPHPKYPGLTYGFLFPVAAGLYCPFVALVSWIGKLLLP
;
A
#
# COMPACT_ATOMS: atom_id res chain seq x y z
N MET A 1 58.57 22.82 -32.46
CA MET A 1 57.40 21.96 -32.27
C MET A 1 56.37 22.82 -31.58
N GLY A 2 55.59 23.52 -32.39
CA GLY A 2 54.95 24.78 -32.05
C GLY A 2 53.44 24.67 -32.16
N ALA A 3 52.76 25.64 -31.55
CA ALA A 3 51.30 25.77 -31.42
C ALA A 3 50.44 25.56 -32.69
N ALA A 4 51.05 25.41 -33.88
CA ALA A 4 50.41 24.98 -35.10
C ALA A 4 49.94 23.50 -35.05
N GLU A 5 50.73 22.58 -34.48
CA GLU A 5 50.37 21.14 -34.39
C GLU A 5 49.18 20.90 -33.44
N ILE A 6 49.06 21.70 -32.38
CA ILE A 6 47.95 21.58 -31.41
C ILE A 6 46.64 22.13 -32.00
N THR A 7 46.72 23.16 -32.86
CA THR A 7 45.54 23.76 -33.51
C THR A 7 45.00 22.87 -34.64
N GLU A 8 45.87 22.12 -35.31
CA GLU A 8 45.50 21.16 -36.34
C GLU A 8 44.83 19.92 -35.73
N GLN A 9 45.34 19.44 -34.59
CA GLN A 9 44.77 18.33 -33.84
C GLN A 9 43.38 18.65 -33.23
N TYR A 10 43.12 19.90 -32.84
CA TYR A 10 41.79 20.34 -32.40
C TYR A 10 40.79 20.47 -33.57
N LYS A 11 41.24 20.96 -34.73
CA LYS A 11 40.39 21.05 -35.94
C LYS A 11 40.03 19.68 -36.52
N ASP A 12 40.94 18.72 -36.45
CA ASP A 12 40.63 17.34 -36.86
C ASP A 12 39.69 16.65 -35.87
N THR A 13 39.77 16.98 -34.57
CA THR A 13 38.83 16.45 -33.57
C THR A 13 37.43 17.04 -33.75
N GLU A 14 37.29 18.35 -34.01
CA GLU A 14 35.99 18.97 -34.30
C GLU A 14 35.38 18.46 -35.62
N ARG A 15 36.17 18.25 -36.68
CA ARG A 15 35.70 17.61 -37.92
C ARG A 15 35.33 16.14 -37.75
N HIS A 16 35.97 15.43 -36.82
CA HIS A 16 35.59 14.05 -36.50
C HIS A 16 34.28 14.02 -35.70
N VAL A 17 34.05 14.98 -34.80
CA VAL A 17 32.82 15.09 -34.02
C VAL A 17 31.64 15.58 -34.86
N GLU A 18 31.83 16.53 -35.80
CA GLU A 18 30.79 16.92 -36.76
C GLU A 18 30.44 15.78 -37.73
N ASN A 19 31.42 15.00 -38.22
CA ASN A 19 31.14 13.83 -39.06
C ASN A 19 30.47 12.67 -38.28
N ILE A 20 30.66 12.57 -36.96
CA ILE A 20 29.91 11.62 -36.11
C ILE A 20 28.49 12.14 -35.87
N SER A 21 28.32 13.44 -35.63
CA SER A 21 27.02 14.10 -35.48
C SER A 21 26.17 14.07 -36.75
N GLU A 22 26.77 14.16 -37.94
CA GLU A 22 26.05 14.03 -39.22
C GLU A 22 25.78 12.56 -39.60
N LYS A 23 26.60 11.60 -39.16
CA LYS A 23 26.32 10.15 -39.32
C LYS A 23 25.24 9.61 -38.36
N GLU A 24 25.03 10.25 -37.22
CA GLU A 24 23.95 9.91 -36.28
C GLU A 24 22.56 10.45 -36.71
N SER A 25 22.47 11.23 -37.79
CA SER A 25 21.20 11.78 -38.32
C SER A 25 20.60 10.98 -39.49
N SER A 26 21.32 10.00 -40.04
CA SER A 26 20.81 9.17 -41.13
C SER A 26 21.36 7.75 -41.10
N THR A 27 20.95 6.97 -40.10
CA THR A 27 21.05 5.52 -40.22
C THR A 27 19.80 4.90 -39.63
N ASP A 28 18.93 4.39 -40.51
CA ASP A 28 18.01 3.30 -40.21
C ASP A 28 18.82 2.17 -39.56
N GLU A 29 18.90 2.15 -38.23
CA GLU A 29 19.46 1.03 -37.49
C GLU A 29 18.49 -0.14 -37.58
N LYS A 30 18.67 -0.91 -38.66
CA LYS A 30 18.34 -2.33 -38.69
C LYS A 30 19.07 -2.99 -37.53
N LEU A 31 18.34 -3.27 -36.45
CA LEU A 31 18.76 -4.15 -35.38
C LEU A 31 19.23 -5.48 -35.99
N ALA A 32 20.50 -5.79 -35.78
CA ALA A 32 21.09 -7.07 -36.15
C ALA A 32 20.36 -8.18 -35.40
N THR A 33 19.73 -9.05 -36.19
CA THR A 33 18.96 -10.21 -35.81
C THR A 33 19.85 -11.23 -35.08
N VAL A 34 19.49 -11.58 -33.85
CA VAL A 34 19.87 -12.87 -33.28
C VAL A 34 18.94 -13.91 -33.89
N ASP A 35 19.50 -14.77 -34.75
CA ASP A 35 18.81 -15.85 -35.44
C ASP A 35 18.23 -16.85 -34.43
N ASN A 36 16.91 -16.78 -34.22
CA ASN A 36 16.11 -17.78 -33.52
C ASN A 36 14.67 -17.73 -34.04
N GLY A 37 14.46 -18.10 -35.31
CA GLY A 37 13.28 -18.82 -35.84
C GLY A 37 11.84 -18.46 -35.44
N ALA A 38 11.57 -17.34 -34.78
CA ALA A 38 10.27 -16.81 -34.46
C ALA A 38 10.27 -15.35 -34.90
N THR A 39 9.46 -15.03 -35.90
CA THR A 39 9.14 -13.65 -36.26
C THR A 39 8.52 -12.97 -35.04
N ASP A 40 9.34 -12.29 -34.24
CA ASP A 40 8.88 -11.33 -33.23
C ASP A 40 8.26 -10.16 -33.98
N ILE A 41 6.96 -10.25 -34.23
CA ILE A 41 6.16 -9.11 -34.66
C ILE A 41 6.11 -8.18 -33.45
N ILE A 42 7.03 -7.20 -33.41
CA ILE A 42 6.86 -6.03 -32.57
C ILE A 42 5.63 -5.32 -33.12
N VAL A 43 4.46 -5.61 -32.53
CA VAL A 43 3.24 -4.87 -32.82
C VAL A 43 3.49 -3.47 -32.25
N GLU A 44 3.95 -2.55 -33.10
CA GLU A 44 4.05 -1.13 -32.79
C GLU A 44 2.63 -0.60 -32.62
N VAL A 45 2.15 -0.64 -31.38
CA VAL A 45 0.85 -0.07 -30.99
C VAL A 45 1.03 1.43 -30.76
N SER A 46 0.12 2.25 -31.28
CA SER A 46 0.18 3.70 -31.06
C SER A 46 0.12 4.03 -29.55
N PRO A 47 0.76 5.12 -29.08
CA PRO A 47 0.73 5.51 -27.66
C PRO A 47 -0.69 5.68 -27.10
N GLU A 48 -1.65 6.06 -27.96
CA GLU A 48 -3.07 6.22 -27.63
C GLU A 48 -3.74 4.87 -27.39
N GLU A 49 -3.42 3.87 -28.21
CA GLU A 49 -3.96 2.53 -28.09
C GLU A 49 -3.33 1.79 -26.90
N GLU A 50 -2.03 1.99 -26.62
CA GLU A 50 -1.39 1.52 -25.38
C GLU A 50 -2.14 2.07 -24.15
N LYS A 51 -2.38 3.39 -24.11
CA LYS A 51 -3.12 4.02 -23.01
C LYS A 51 -4.54 3.45 -22.88
N ARG A 52 -5.23 3.19 -24.00
CA ARG A 52 -6.57 2.59 -24.01
C ARG A 52 -6.57 1.18 -23.43
N ILE A 53 -5.60 0.35 -23.83
CA ILE A 53 -5.46 -1.03 -23.32
C ILE A 53 -5.16 -1.02 -21.82
N LEU A 54 -4.19 -0.21 -21.38
CA LEU A 54 -3.84 -0.10 -19.96
C LEU A 54 -5.01 0.43 -19.13
N SER A 55 -5.78 1.40 -19.64
CA SER A 55 -6.95 1.91 -18.94
C SER A 55 -8.01 0.82 -18.70
N LYS A 56 -8.18 -0.13 -19.61
CA LYS A 56 -9.10 -1.28 -19.40
C LYS A 56 -8.62 -2.16 -18.24
N VAL A 57 -7.32 -2.38 -18.14
CA VAL A 57 -6.72 -3.15 -17.03
C VAL A 57 -6.86 -2.35 -15.73
N ASP A 58 -6.57 -1.06 -15.75
CA ASP A 58 -6.66 -0.15 -14.60
C ASP A 58 -8.05 -0.19 -13.98
N TRP A 59 -9.10 -0.01 -14.79
CA TRP A 59 -10.49 -0.03 -14.32
C TRP A 59 -10.94 -1.37 -13.76
N ARG A 60 -10.28 -2.47 -14.12
CA ARG A 60 -10.62 -3.81 -13.62
C ARG A 60 -9.82 -4.18 -12.38
N LEU A 61 -8.51 -3.90 -12.38
CA LEU A 61 -7.59 -4.42 -11.38
C LEU A 61 -7.44 -3.47 -10.18
N VAL A 62 -7.22 -2.18 -10.44
CA VAL A 62 -6.88 -1.21 -9.39
C VAL A 62 -8.05 -0.97 -8.43
N PRO A 63 -9.31 -0.71 -8.88
CA PRO A 63 -10.44 -0.55 -7.97
C PRO A 63 -10.71 -1.76 -7.09
N ILE A 64 -10.57 -2.97 -7.64
CA ILE A 64 -10.79 -4.21 -6.87
C ILE A 64 -9.71 -4.35 -5.79
N LEU A 65 -8.43 -4.20 -6.14
CA LEU A 65 -7.35 -4.26 -5.16
C LEU A 65 -7.47 -3.16 -4.10
N SER A 66 -7.80 -1.94 -4.50
CA SER A 66 -8.09 -0.82 -3.60
C SER A 66 -9.24 -1.13 -2.63
N LEU A 67 -10.34 -1.74 -3.10
CA LEU A 67 -11.45 -2.16 -2.24
C LEU A 67 -11.01 -3.23 -1.24
N LEU A 68 -10.25 -4.24 -1.67
CA LEU A 68 -9.74 -5.27 -0.78
C LEU A 68 -8.81 -4.70 0.29
N TYR A 69 -7.96 -3.74 -0.08
CA TYR A 69 -7.07 -3.06 0.86
C TYR A 69 -7.82 -2.13 1.83
N LEU A 70 -8.86 -1.46 1.34
CA LEU A 70 -9.78 -0.70 2.19
C LEU A 70 -10.39 -1.61 3.27
N ILE A 71 -10.90 -2.78 2.89
CA ILE A 71 -11.49 -3.76 3.81
C ILE A 71 -10.43 -4.25 4.81
N ALA A 72 -9.25 -4.63 4.34
CA ALA A 72 -8.15 -5.06 5.22
C ALA A 72 -7.76 -3.99 6.25
N PHE A 73 -7.75 -2.71 5.87
CA PHE A 73 -7.46 -1.63 6.82
C PHE A 73 -8.63 -1.31 7.77
N ILE A 74 -9.88 -1.51 7.35
CA ILE A 74 -11.03 -1.45 8.27
C ILE A 74 -10.85 -2.51 9.36
N ASP A 75 -10.55 -3.75 8.98
CA ASP A 75 -10.34 -4.87 9.91
C ASP A 75 -9.19 -4.63 10.90
N ARG A 76 -8.13 -3.90 10.49
CA ARG A 76 -7.04 -3.51 11.41
C ARG A 76 -7.43 -2.41 12.38
N SER A 77 -8.14 -1.39 11.89
CA SER A 77 -8.48 -0.18 12.64
C SER A 77 -9.64 -0.39 13.61
N ASN A 78 -10.48 -1.39 13.39
CA ASN A 78 -11.69 -1.62 14.16
C ASN A 78 -11.47 -1.91 15.66
N ILE A 79 -10.28 -2.34 16.06
CA ILE A 79 -9.95 -2.55 17.48
C ILE A 79 -10.09 -1.26 18.28
N GLY A 80 -9.80 -0.11 17.65
CA GLY A 80 -9.98 1.22 18.24
C GLY A 80 -11.45 1.54 18.48
N ASN A 81 -12.33 1.19 17.54
CA ASN A 81 -13.77 1.37 17.67
C ASN A 81 -14.37 0.38 18.69
N ALA A 82 -13.94 -0.87 18.65
CA ALA A 82 -14.34 -1.91 19.59
C ALA A 82 -13.98 -1.53 21.04
N LYS A 83 -12.84 -0.87 21.27
CA LYS A 83 -12.43 -0.39 22.60
C LYS A 83 -13.47 0.51 23.23
N ILE A 84 -13.94 1.53 22.51
CA ILE A 84 -14.95 2.46 23.03
C ILE A 84 -16.33 1.81 23.07
N ALA A 85 -16.63 0.85 22.18
CA ALA A 85 -17.85 0.05 22.16
C ALA A 85 -17.90 -1.07 23.24
N GLY A 86 -17.05 -1.02 24.27
CA GLY A 86 -17.14 -1.88 25.46
C GLY A 86 -16.17 -3.06 25.54
N LEU A 87 -15.32 -3.29 24.54
CA LEU A 87 -14.40 -4.45 24.48
C LEU A 87 -13.55 -4.60 25.76
N THR A 88 -12.95 -3.51 26.24
CA THR A 88 -12.06 -3.56 27.41
C THR A 88 -12.81 -3.86 28.69
N LYS A 89 -14.06 -3.42 28.79
CA LYS A 89 -14.93 -3.68 29.94
C LYS A 89 -15.38 -5.13 29.97
N ASP A 90 -15.87 -5.63 28.85
CA ASP A 90 -16.43 -6.99 28.75
C ASP A 90 -15.36 -8.07 28.91
N LEU A 91 -14.14 -7.81 28.43
CA LEU A 91 -13.01 -8.74 28.55
C LEU A 91 -12.18 -8.53 29.82
N ASN A 92 -12.59 -7.63 30.72
CA ASN A 92 -11.87 -7.26 31.95
C ASN A 92 -10.39 -6.93 31.69
N MET A 93 -10.14 -6.05 30.74
CA MET A 93 -8.79 -5.67 30.32
C MET A 93 -8.23 -4.56 31.20
N HIS A 94 -6.95 -4.68 31.58
CA HIS A 94 -6.26 -3.74 32.45
C HIS A 94 -4.88 -3.34 31.90
N GLY A 95 -4.44 -2.12 32.23
CA GLY A 95 -3.11 -1.61 31.91
C GLY A 95 -2.76 -1.73 30.43
N LEU A 96 -1.66 -2.43 30.13
CA LEU A 96 -1.12 -2.57 28.77
C LEU A 96 -1.81 -3.64 27.92
N GLN A 97 -2.79 -4.38 28.46
CA GLN A 97 -3.40 -5.52 27.77
C GLN A 97 -4.01 -5.18 26.41
N TYR A 98 -4.63 -4.00 26.29
CA TYR A 98 -5.13 -3.49 25.01
C TYR A 98 -4.01 -3.29 23.99
N ASN A 99 -2.95 -2.60 24.39
CA ASN A 99 -1.80 -2.35 23.52
C ASN A 99 -1.11 -3.68 23.12
N THR A 100 -1.00 -4.64 24.05
CA THR A 100 -0.48 -5.97 23.74
C THR A 100 -1.34 -6.69 22.69
N ALA A 101 -2.68 -6.61 22.78
CA ALA A 101 -3.56 -7.20 21.79
C ALA A 101 -3.42 -6.54 20.40
N VAL A 102 -3.27 -5.21 20.36
CA VAL A 102 -3.00 -4.47 19.11
C VAL A 102 -1.66 -4.90 18.50
N THR A 103 -0.59 -4.96 19.30
CA THR A 103 0.76 -5.31 18.83
C THR A 103 0.87 -6.78 18.39
N LEU A 104 0.16 -7.70 19.06
CA LEU A 104 0.27 -9.14 18.79
C LEU A 104 -0.11 -9.52 17.35
N PHE A 105 -0.97 -8.74 16.69
CA PHE A 105 -1.29 -8.92 15.26
C PHE A 105 -0.04 -8.82 14.37
N PHE A 106 0.85 -7.86 14.65
CA PHE A 106 1.99 -7.55 13.77
C PHE A 106 3.10 -8.61 13.81
N VAL A 107 3.24 -9.33 14.94
CA VAL A 107 4.30 -10.34 15.10
C VAL A 107 4.19 -11.48 14.07
N PRO A 108 3.07 -12.24 14.01
CA PRO A 108 2.91 -13.26 12.97
C PRO A 108 2.79 -12.66 11.58
N TYR A 109 2.22 -11.46 11.43
CA TYR A 109 2.11 -10.77 10.14
C TYR A 109 3.50 -10.61 9.49
N THR A 110 4.45 -10.03 10.21
CA THR A 110 5.81 -9.79 9.70
C THR A 110 6.56 -11.10 9.42
N ILE A 111 6.42 -12.11 10.28
CA ILE A 111 7.11 -13.40 10.10
C ILE A 111 6.59 -14.15 8.88
N LEU A 112 5.27 -14.11 8.65
CA LEU A 112 4.60 -14.91 7.62
C LEU A 112 4.44 -14.20 6.27
N GLU A 113 4.75 -12.90 6.20
CA GLU A 113 4.75 -12.14 4.95
C GLU A 113 5.64 -12.79 3.88
N VAL A 114 6.87 -13.19 4.26
CA VAL A 114 7.83 -13.84 3.35
C VAL A 114 7.38 -15.26 2.93
N PRO A 115 7.07 -16.18 3.86
CA PRO A 115 6.51 -17.49 3.52
C PRO A 115 5.26 -17.42 2.63
N SER A 116 4.33 -16.53 2.93
CA SER A 116 3.11 -16.37 2.13
C SER A 116 3.43 -15.92 0.70
N ASN A 117 4.45 -15.09 0.51
CA ASN A 117 4.88 -14.68 -0.82
C ASN A 117 5.44 -15.85 -1.65
N ILE A 118 6.03 -16.87 -1.01
CA ILE A 118 6.49 -18.09 -1.70
C ILE A 118 5.30 -18.88 -2.27
N VAL A 119 4.16 -18.90 -1.58
CA VAL A 119 2.94 -19.61 -2.02
C VAL A 119 2.41 -19.06 -3.35
N LEU A 120 2.58 -17.76 -3.62
CA LEU A 120 2.20 -17.13 -4.90
C LEU A 120 2.97 -17.68 -6.11
N LYS A 121 4.10 -18.36 -5.89
CA LYS A 121 4.83 -19.07 -6.94
C LYS A 121 4.15 -20.39 -7.33
N MET A 122 3.38 -20.97 -6.41
CA MET A 122 2.76 -22.28 -6.53
C MET A 122 1.27 -22.19 -6.91
N MET A 123 0.62 -21.06 -6.62
CA MET A 123 -0.81 -20.87 -6.82
C MET A 123 -1.13 -19.59 -7.59
N ARG A 124 -2.25 -19.60 -8.32
CA ARG A 124 -2.78 -18.41 -8.98
C ARG A 124 -3.10 -17.30 -7.96
N PRO A 125 -2.71 -16.03 -8.21
CA PRO A 125 -2.95 -14.93 -7.29
C PRO A 125 -4.42 -14.73 -6.89
N SER A 126 -5.39 -14.86 -7.82
CA SER A 126 -6.80 -14.67 -7.50
C SER A 126 -7.30 -15.67 -6.45
N ARG A 127 -6.88 -16.93 -6.55
CA ARG A 127 -7.24 -18.00 -5.63
C ARG A 127 -6.57 -17.81 -4.28
N TRP A 128 -5.29 -17.43 -4.27
CA TRP A 128 -4.57 -17.20 -3.03
C TRP A 128 -5.13 -16.00 -2.26
N ILE A 129 -5.39 -14.87 -2.95
CA ILE A 129 -6.04 -13.71 -2.35
C ILE A 129 -7.43 -14.08 -1.80
N ALA A 130 -8.21 -14.88 -2.53
CA ALA A 130 -9.51 -15.35 -2.05
C ALA A 130 -9.41 -16.25 -0.80
N ILE A 131 -8.43 -17.14 -0.73
CA ILE A 131 -8.19 -18.00 0.44
C ILE A 131 -7.79 -17.15 1.65
N ILE A 132 -6.85 -16.23 1.47
CA ILE A 132 -6.44 -15.28 2.52
C ILE A 132 -7.65 -14.49 3.01
N MET A 133 -8.47 -14.00 2.08
CA MET A 133 -9.71 -13.26 2.35
C MET A 133 -10.75 -14.04 3.13
N PHE A 134 -10.94 -15.30 2.76
CA PHE A 134 -11.83 -16.20 3.47
C PHE A 134 -11.33 -16.46 4.90
N CYS A 135 -10.05 -16.78 5.05
CA CYS A 135 -9.45 -17.09 6.34
C CYS A 135 -9.43 -15.88 7.28
N TRP A 136 -9.05 -14.69 6.79
CA TRP A 136 -9.05 -13.49 7.63
C TRP A 136 -10.47 -13.11 8.02
N GLY A 137 -11.43 -13.15 7.08
CA GLY A 137 -12.83 -12.82 7.35
C GLY A 137 -13.44 -13.77 8.38
N LEU A 138 -13.12 -15.07 8.28
CA LEU A 138 -13.54 -16.07 9.25
C LEU A 138 -12.98 -15.78 10.65
N VAL A 139 -11.69 -15.48 10.77
CA VAL A 139 -11.07 -15.15 12.07
C VAL A 139 -11.69 -13.88 12.65
N MET A 140 -11.98 -12.87 11.82
CA MET A 140 -12.66 -11.64 12.24
C MET A 140 -14.08 -11.91 12.76
N THR A 141 -14.88 -12.69 12.03
CA THR A 141 -16.22 -13.09 12.48
C THR A 141 -16.16 -13.85 13.81
N LEU A 142 -15.19 -14.77 13.96
CA LEU A 142 -15.00 -15.51 15.21
C LEU A 142 -14.50 -14.63 16.36
N MET A 143 -13.78 -13.53 16.07
CA MET A 143 -13.35 -12.55 17.06
C MET A 143 -14.53 -11.89 17.77
N GLY A 144 -15.68 -11.72 17.10
CA GLY A 144 -16.90 -11.20 17.72
C GLY A 144 -17.51 -12.14 18.78
N LEU A 145 -17.14 -13.43 18.78
CA LEU A 145 -17.72 -14.45 19.67
C LEU A 145 -16.86 -14.72 20.92
N ILE A 146 -15.73 -14.05 21.06
CA ILE A 146 -14.83 -14.25 22.20
C ILE A 146 -15.44 -13.66 23.48
N THR A 147 -15.05 -14.22 24.63
CA THR A 147 -15.57 -13.79 25.95
C THR A 147 -14.48 -13.47 26.95
N ASN A 148 -13.20 -13.59 26.57
CA ASN A 148 -12.08 -13.31 27.46
C ASN A 148 -10.86 -12.76 26.71
N TYR A 149 -9.95 -12.14 27.47
CA TYR A 149 -8.72 -11.54 26.94
C TYR A 149 -7.82 -12.54 26.19
N LYS A 150 -7.71 -13.79 26.67
CA LYS A 150 -6.88 -14.81 25.99
C LYS A 150 -7.44 -15.17 24.61
N GLY A 151 -8.76 -15.21 24.48
CA GLY A 151 -9.46 -15.38 23.20
C GLY A 151 -9.16 -14.23 22.24
N LEU A 152 -9.11 -12.99 22.74
CA LEU A 152 -8.70 -11.83 21.93
C LEU A 152 -7.26 -11.97 21.44
N LEU A 153 -6.33 -12.38 22.30
CA LEU A 153 -4.95 -12.60 21.90
C LEU A 153 -4.82 -13.69 20.83
N ALA A 154 -5.51 -14.82 21.01
CA ALA A 154 -5.53 -15.89 20.01
C ALA A 154 -6.10 -15.41 18.68
N ALA A 155 -7.24 -14.72 18.70
CA ALA A 155 -7.86 -14.18 17.49
C ALA A 155 -6.94 -13.15 16.80
N ARG A 156 -6.25 -12.28 17.55
CA ARG A 156 -5.28 -11.31 17.01
C ARG A 156 -4.08 -11.98 16.36
N PHE A 157 -3.56 -13.03 16.99
CA PHE A 157 -2.47 -13.82 16.43
C PHE A 157 -2.89 -14.47 15.11
N PHE A 158 -4.02 -15.19 15.10
CA PHE A 158 -4.50 -15.85 13.88
C PHE A 158 -4.89 -14.85 12.79
N LEU A 159 -5.41 -13.69 13.15
CA LEU A 159 -5.69 -12.64 12.18
C LEU A 159 -4.40 -12.23 11.45
N GLY A 160 -3.33 -11.96 12.20
CA GLY A 160 -2.02 -11.64 11.61
C GLY A 160 -1.46 -12.78 10.76
N VAL A 161 -1.64 -14.05 11.17
CA VAL A 161 -1.28 -15.23 10.35
C VAL A 161 -2.02 -15.24 9.02
N THR A 162 -3.34 -15.01 9.05
CA THR A 162 -4.18 -15.09 7.86
C THR A 162 -4.01 -13.91 6.92
N GLU A 163 -3.77 -12.71 7.45
CA GLU A 163 -3.72 -11.48 6.66
C GLU A 163 -2.33 -11.16 6.07
N ALA A 164 -1.26 -11.76 6.62
CA ALA A 164 0.15 -11.53 6.23
C ALA A 164 0.39 -11.58 4.72
N GLY A 165 -0.36 -12.43 4.02
CA GLY A 165 -0.18 -12.69 2.61
C GLY A 165 -0.83 -11.69 1.66
N PHE A 166 -1.75 -10.85 2.15
CA PHE A 166 -2.59 -10.05 1.26
C PHE A 166 -1.79 -8.97 0.52
N PHE A 167 -1.03 -8.17 1.26
CA PHE A 167 -0.24 -7.08 0.69
C PHE A 167 0.80 -7.54 -0.36
N PRO A 168 1.65 -8.56 -0.10
CA PRO A 168 2.56 -9.07 -1.11
C PRO A 168 1.83 -9.69 -2.30
N ALA A 169 0.68 -10.36 -2.09
CA ALA A 169 -0.13 -10.90 -3.18
C ALA A 169 -0.71 -9.82 -4.09
N ALA A 170 -1.24 -8.74 -3.53
CA ALA A 170 -1.74 -7.60 -4.29
C ALA A 170 -0.62 -6.93 -5.09
N THR A 171 0.55 -6.75 -4.47
CA THR A 171 1.72 -6.15 -5.12
C THR A 171 2.25 -7.03 -6.25
N TYR A 172 2.40 -8.34 -6.01
CA TYR A 172 2.78 -9.31 -7.03
C TYR A 172 1.80 -9.31 -8.20
N LEU A 173 0.49 -9.29 -7.91
CA LEU A 173 -0.51 -9.24 -8.96
C LEU A 173 -0.33 -8.00 -9.84
N LEU A 174 -0.10 -6.81 -9.28
CA LEU A 174 0.19 -5.60 -10.08
C LEU A 174 1.42 -5.78 -10.97
N THR A 175 2.47 -6.45 -10.49
CA THR A 175 3.70 -6.68 -11.29
C THR A 175 3.49 -7.60 -12.50
N LEU A 176 2.42 -8.39 -12.53
CA LEU A 176 2.07 -9.23 -13.68
C LEU A 176 1.41 -8.45 -14.83
N TRP A 177 0.90 -7.25 -14.57
CA TRP A 177 0.11 -6.48 -15.54
C TRP A 177 0.79 -5.19 -15.99
N TYR A 178 1.76 -4.70 -15.23
CA TYR A 178 2.34 -3.37 -15.41
C TYR A 178 3.86 -3.39 -15.40
N LYS A 179 4.44 -2.40 -16.08
CA LYS A 179 5.88 -2.13 -16.03
C LYS A 179 6.30 -1.62 -14.64
N ARG A 180 7.58 -1.75 -14.30
CA ARG A 180 8.09 -1.39 -12.95
C ARG A 180 7.72 0.03 -12.52
N TYR A 181 7.86 1.01 -13.41
CA TYR A 181 7.53 2.41 -13.13
C TYR A 181 6.03 2.70 -13.04
N GLU A 182 5.22 1.87 -13.68
CA GLU A 182 3.76 2.00 -13.72
C GLU A 182 3.09 1.43 -12.48
N VAL A 183 3.68 0.39 -11.88
CA VAL A 183 3.24 -0.21 -10.62
C VAL A 183 3.26 0.84 -9.51
N GLN A 184 4.31 1.66 -9.42
CA GLN A 184 4.46 2.65 -8.33
C GLN A 184 3.28 3.62 -8.26
N ARG A 185 2.82 4.15 -9.41
CA ARG A 185 1.68 5.08 -9.45
C ARG A 185 0.38 4.40 -9.01
N ARG A 186 0.19 3.13 -9.36
CA ARG A 186 -1.03 2.36 -9.01
C ARG A 186 -1.01 1.88 -7.57
N MET A 187 0.16 1.54 -7.05
CA MET A 187 0.37 1.31 -5.61
C MET A 187 0.03 2.56 -4.79
N ALA A 188 0.33 3.77 -5.29
CA ALA A 188 -0.10 4.99 -4.60
C ALA A 188 -1.63 5.05 -4.46
N VAL A 189 -2.39 4.78 -5.53
CA VAL A 189 -3.88 4.73 -5.49
C VAL A 189 -4.37 3.65 -4.53
N PHE A 190 -3.75 2.47 -4.58
CA PHE A 190 -4.00 1.38 -3.63
C PHE A 190 -3.78 1.83 -2.18
N TYR A 191 -2.71 2.55 -1.90
CA TYR A 191 -2.38 3.04 -0.56
C TYR A 191 -3.31 4.15 -0.05
N VAL A 192 -3.86 5.00 -0.92
CA VAL A 192 -4.89 5.99 -0.52
C VAL A 192 -6.11 5.30 0.09
N SER A 193 -6.41 4.06 -0.30
CA SER A 193 -7.50 3.29 0.32
C SER A 193 -7.29 3.05 1.83
N ALA A 194 -6.06 3.04 2.33
CA ALA A 194 -5.77 2.95 3.77
C ALA A 194 -6.02 4.24 4.56
N SER A 195 -5.95 5.42 3.94
CA SER A 195 -6.36 6.66 4.63
C SER A 195 -7.88 6.77 4.64
N LEU A 196 -8.52 6.34 3.55
CA LEU A 196 -9.97 6.38 3.40
C LEU A 196 -10.67 5.35 4.29
N SER A 197 -10.04 4.21 4.56
CA SER A 197 -10.59 3.16 5.45
C SER A 197 -10.93 3.68 6.85
N GLY A 198 -10.18 4.66 7.39
CA GLY A 198 -10.49 5.25 8.70
C GLY A 198 -11.87 5.93 8.72
N ALA A 199 -12.22 6.63 7.64
CA ALA A 199 -13.54 7.25 7.49
C ALA A 199 -14.66 6.21 7.36
N PHE A 200 -14.45 5.16 6.57
CA PHE A 200 -15.42 4.07 6.42
C PHE A 200 -15.57 3.25 7.72
N SER A 201 -14.46 2.98 8.40
CA SER A 201 -14.46 2.25 9.68
C SER A 201 -15.23 3.00 10.76
N GLY A 202 -15.01 4.31 10.89
CA GLY A 202 -15.79 5.15 11.81
C GLY A 202 -17.29 5.19 11.48
N LEU A 203 -17.63 5.27 10.18
CA LEU A 203 -19.03 5.25 9.72
C LEU A 203 -19.72 3.91 10.01
N LEU A 204 -19.06 2.80 9.69
CA LEU A 204 -19.57 1.46 9.95
C LEU A 204 -19.74 1.24 11.44
N ALA A 205 -18.74 1.59 12.25
CA ALA A 205 -18.81 1.51 13.69
C ALA A 205 -20.00 2.31 14.24
N TYR A 206 -20.20 3.56 13.80
CA TYR A 206 -21.33 4.39 14.24
C TYR A 206 -22.69 3.76 13.93
N GLY A 207 -22.82 3.13 12.76
CA GLY A 207 -24.03 2.41 12.37
C GLY A 207 -24.25 1.15 13.21
N ILE A 208 -23.17 0.39 13.45
CA ILE A 208 -23.20 -0.90 14.15
C ILE A 208 -23.39 -0.71 15.65
N GLU A 209 -22.88 0.37 16.25
CA GLU A 209 -23.03 0.64 17.68
C GLU A 209 -24.51 0.78 18.10
N LYS A 210 -25.40 1.14 17.16
CA LYS A 210 -26.86 1.15 17.39
C LYS A 210 -27.47 -0.24 17.61
N LEU A 211 -26.70 -1.31 17.36
CA LEU A 211 -27.06 -2.69 17.64
C LEU A 211 -26.60 -3.14 19.03
N ASP A 212 -25.97 -2.27 19.83
CA ASP A 212 -25.56 -2.58 21.20
C ASP A 212 -26.73 -3.13 22.03
N GLY A 213 -26.47 -4.23 22.74
CA GLY A 213 -27.47 -4.96 23.52
C GLY A 213 -28.47 -5.80 22.72
N ARG A 214 -28.49 -5.72 21.38
CA ARG A 214 -29.36 -6.58 20.57
C ARG A 214 -28.85 -8.02 20.59
N SER A 215 -29.78 -8.97 20.76
CA SER A 215 -29.49 -10.40 20.87
C SER A 215 -28.52 -10.76 22.00
N GLY A 216 -28.39 -9.91 23.02
CA GLY A 216 -27.47 -10.12 24.15
C GLY A 216 -25.99 -9.91 23.80
N MET A 217 -25.69 -9.32 22.64
CA MET A 217 -24.33 -9.02 22.20
C MET A 217 -24.01 -7.54 22.39
N SER A 218 -22.79 -7.25 22.85
CA SER A 218 -22.28 -5.89 22.99
C SER A 218 -21.91 -5.28 21.63
N GLY A 219 -21.89 -3.96 21.53
CA GLY A 219 -21.60 -3.23 20.29
C GLY A 219 -20.29 -3.67 19.62
N TRP A 220 -19.22 -3.91 20.40
CA TRP A 220 -17.94 -4.38 19.86
C TRP A 220 -18.01 -5.77 19.21
N GLN A 221 -18.87 -6.67 19.70
CA GLN A 221 -19.06 -8.00 19.11
C GLN A 221 -19.71 -7.89 17.74
N TRP A 222 -20.71 -7.01 17.62
CA TRP A 222 -21.36 -6.71 16.34
C TRP A 222 -20.39 -6.10 15.33
N ILE A 223 -19.46 -5.24 15.76
CA ILE A 223 -18.42 -4.66 14.89
C ILE A 223 -17.62 -5.79 14.24
N PHE A 224 -17.00 -6.68 15.03
CA PHE A 224 -16.22 -7.79 14.48
C PHE A 224 -17.04 -8.77 13.66
N LEU A 225 -18.28 -9.06 14.08
CA LEU A 225 -19.14 -10.01 13.38
C LEU A 225 -19.51 -9.51 11.99
N LEU A 226 -20.02 -8.29 11.88
CA LEU A 226 -20.46 -7.70 10.61
C LEU A 226 -19.28 -7.34 9.71
N GLU A 227 -18.24 -6.73 10.28
CA GLU A 227 -17.04 -6.39 9.50
C GLU A 227 -16.31 -7.63 9.01
N GLY A 228 -16.29 -8.74 9.75
CA GLY A 228 -15.70 -10.01 9.29
C GLY A 228 -16.56 -10.77 8.26
N LEU A 229 -17.89 -10.63 8.31
CA LEU A 229 -18.79 -11.28 7.35
C LEU A 229 -18.67 -10.68 5.94
N ILE A 230 -18.37 -9.38 5.82
CA ILE A 230 -18.19 -8.70 4.53
C ILE A 230 -17.04 -9.32 3.71
N PRO A 231 -15.79 -9.41 4.22
CA PRO A 231 -14.70 -10.04 3.50
C PRO A 231 -14.96 -11.53 3.30
N LEU A 232 -15.57 -12.22 4.27
CA LEU A 232 -15.94 -13.63 4.11
C LEU A 232 -16.87 -13.83 2.90
N ALA A 233 -17.91 -13.03 2.77
CA ALA A 233 -18.83 -13.10 1.63
C ALA A 233 -18.16 -12.71 0.31
N LEU A 234 -17.37 -11.65 0.31
CA LEU A 234 -16.69 -11.17 -0.90
C LEU A 234 -15.60 -12.17 -1.36
N SER A 235 -14.98 -12.93 -0.46
CA SER A 235 -14.01 -13.99 -0.79
C SER A 235 -14.59 -15.06 -1.73
N LEU A 236 -15.89 -15.35 -1.62
CA LEU A 236 -16.58 -16.36 -2.43
C LEU A 236 -16.71 -15.96 -3.90
N VAL A 237 -16.63 -14.65 -4.18
CA VAL A 237 -16.80 -14.07 -5.51
C VAL A 237 -15.48 -13.53 -6.07
N ILE A 238 -14.56 -13.10 -5.20
CA ILE A 238 -13.35 -12.35 -5.60
C ILE A 238 -12.45 -13.14 -6.55
N TRP A 239 -12.35 -14.47 -6.39
CA TRP A 239 -11.55 -15.33 -7.25
C TRP A 239 -12.03 -15.35 -8.71
N LYS A 240 -13.29 -14.98 -8.98
CA LYS A 240 -13.83 -14.83 -10.34
C LYS A 240 -13.64 -13.41 -10.90
N LEU A 241 -13.52 -12.42 -10.01
CA LEU A 241 -13.43 -11.01 -10.38
C LEU A 241 -11.98 -10.59 -10.67
N LEU A 242 -11.02 -11.11 -9.90
CA LEU A 242 -9.60 -10.82 -10.03
C LEU A 242 -9.00 -11.49 -11.26
N PRO A 243 -8.36 -10.72 -12.17
CA PRO A 243 -7.73 -11.30 -13.34
C PRO A 243 -6.34 -11.85 -12.99
N ASP A 244 -6.10 -13.13 -13.26
CA ASP A 244 -4.88 -13.86 -12.82
C ASP A 244 -3.61 -13.51 -13.61
N SER A 245 -3.70 -13.49 -14.94
CA SER A 245 -2.56 -13.18 -15.81
C SER A 245 -3.02 -12.52 -17.12
N PRO A 246 -2.15 -11.72 -17.77
CA PRO A 246 -2.42 -11.17 -19.09
C PRO A 246 -2.70 -12.25 -20.15
N GLU A 247 -2.01 -13.39 -20.07
CA GLU A 247 -2.13 -14.50 -21.02
C GLU A 247 -3.55 -15.11 -21.03
N THR A 248 -4.17 -15.20 -19.86
CA THR A 248 -5.49 -15.84 -19.67
C THR A 248 -6.65 -14.85 -19.60
N ALA A 249 -6.37 -13.57 -19.83
CA ALA A 249 -7.27 -12.44 -19.61
C ALA A 249 -8.49 -12.41 -20.54
N ARG A 250 -9.61 -13.04 -20.15
CA ARG A 250 -10.81 -13.12 -21.01
C ARG A 250 -11.45 -11.77 -21.40
N PHE A 251 -11.20 -10.70 -20.64
CA PHE A 251 -11.77 -9.38 -20.89
C PHE A 251 -11.02 -8.55 -21.95
N LEU A 252 -9.83 -9.00 -22.35
CA LEU A 252 -9.02 -8.37 -23.41
C LEU A 252 -9.16 -9.15 -24.71
N LYS A 253 -9.07 -8.45 -25.85
CA LYS A 253 -8.94 -9.11 -27.17
C LYS A 253 -7.61 -9.85 -27.27
N LYS A 254 -7.48 -10.76 -28.24
CA LYS A 254 -6.26 -11.55 -28.44
C LYS A 254 -5.07 -10.63 -28.71
N GLU A 255 -5.23 -9.62 -29.57
CA GLU A 255 -4.15 -8.68 -29.90
C GLU A 255 -3.74 -7.85 -28.67
N GLU A 256 -4.72 -7.43 -27.85
CA GLU A 256 -4.47 -6.66 -26.63
C GLU A 256 -3.71 -7.48 -25.57
N ARG A 257 -3.97 -8.79 -25.47
CA ARG A 257 -3.23 -9.69 -24.56
C ARG A 257 -1.80 -9.87 -25.02
N GLU A 258 -1.61 -10.17 -26.30
CA GLU A 258 -0.28 -10.35 -26.90
C GLU A 258 0.56 -9.09 -26.73
N PHE A 259 -0.04 -7.90 -26.94
CA PHE A 259 0.61 -6.64 -26.66
C PHE A 259 1.10 -6.53 -25.21
N ILE A 260 0.24 -6.79 -24.21
CA ILE A 260 0.65 -6.69 -22.79
C ILE A 260 1.75 -7.70 -22.46
N VAL A 261 1.63 -8.94 -22.92
CA VAL A 261 2.62 -10.00 -22.68
C VAL A 261 3.97 -9.62 -23.29
N ASN A 262 3.98 -9.21 -24.56
CA ASN A 262 5.20 -8.81 -25.28
C ASN A 262 5.81 -7.57 -24.63
N ARG A 263 5.00 -6.58 -24.27
CA ARG A 263 5.44 -5.35 -23.60
C ARG A 263 6.16 -5.62 -22.28
N ILE A 264 5.63 -6.53 -21.47
CA ILE A 264 6.25 -6.93 -20.20
C ILE A 264 7.50 -7.77 -20.48
N ALA A 265 7.46 -8.66 -21.48
CA ALA A 265 8.60 -9.48 -21.88
C ALA A 265 9.78 -8.66 -22.43
N LEU A 266 9.51 -7.57 -23.17
CA LEU A 266 10.52 -6.67 -23.74
C LEU A 266 11.24 -5.83 -22.68
N GLU A 267 10.52 -5.29 -21.68
CA GLU A 267 11.16 -4.63 -20.52
C GLU A 267 11.97 -5.63 -19.69
N THR A 268 11.59 -6.90 -19.78
CA THR A 268 12.25 -8.03 -19.15
C THR A 268 13.44 -8.57 -19.98
N GLY A 269 13.60 -8.12 -21.23
CA GLY A 269 14.43 -8.67 -22.31
C GLY A 269 15.94 -8.47 -22.21
N SER A 270 16.52 -8.53 -21.01
CA SER A 270 17.97 -8.51 -20.81
C SER A 270 18.40 -9.39 -19.63
N GLY A 271 18.03 -10.68 -19.63
CA GLY A 271 18.62 -11.72 -18.75
C GLY A 271 18.57 -11.52 -17.22
N HIS A 272 18.04 -10.39 -16.74
CA HIS A 272 18.05 -9.90 -15.36
C HIS A 272 16.78 -9.09 -15.03
N GLY A 273 15.88 -8.92 -15.99
CA GLY A 273 14.69 -8.07 -15.87
C GLY A 273 13.45 -8.79 -15.36
N ARG A 274 13.44 -10.13 -15.47
CA ARG A 274 12.37 -10.96 -14.96
C ARG A 274 12.73 -11.19 -13.51
N VAL A 275 11.86 -10.83 -12.56
CA VAL A 275 11.80 -11.66 -11.36
C VAL A 275 11.12 -12.96 -11.80
N THR A 276 11.79 -13.72 -12.68
CA THR A 276 11.48 -15.11 -12.87
C THR A 276 11.73 -15.76 -11.54
N ASN A 277 10.88 -16.72 -11.18
CA ASN A 277 11.18 -17.68 -10.11
C ASN A 277 12.46 -18.52 -10.34
N GLN A 278 13.26 -18.20 -11.36
CA GLN A 278 14.47 -18.86 -11.80
C GLN A 278 15.73 -17.98 -11.65
N ASP A 279 15.59 -16.69 -11.34
CA ASP A 279 16.73 -15.86 -10.98
C ASP A 279 17.21 -16.36 -9.62
N LYS A 280 18.29 -17.15 -9.64
CA LYS A 280 18.93 -17.62 -8.42
C LYS A 280 19.37 -16.37 -7.66
N ILE A 281 18.68 -16.06 -6.57
CA ILE A 281 19.14 -15.06 -5.62
C ILE A 281 20.49 -15.55 -5.10
N GLN A 282 21.57 -15.02 -5.66
CA GLN A 282 22.91 -15.37 -5.24
C GLN A 282 23.11 -14.80 -3.83
N GLY A 283 23.78 -15.54 -2.94
CA GLY A 283 24.02 -15.09 -1.57
C GLY A 283 24.72 -13.72 -1.49
N PHE A 284 25.45 -13.35 -2.55
CA PHE A 284 26.03 -12.03 -2.72
C PHE A 284 24.98 -10.91 -2.82
N HIS A 285 23.86 -11.10 -3.55
CA HIS A 285 22.79 -10.10 -3.65
C HIS A 285 22.08 -9.88 -2.31
N ILE A 286 21.90 -10.96 -1.54
CA ILE A 286 21.36 -10.88 -0.18
C ILE A 286 22.31 -10.10 0.72
N LYS A 287 23.61 -10.44 0.70
CA LYS A 287 24.63 -9.76 1.50
C LYS A 287 24.75 -8.29 1.12
N ALA A 288 24.69 -7.95 -0.16
CA ALA A 288 24.71 -6.57 -0.64
C ALA A 288 23.49 -5.78 -0.14
N ALA A 289 22.28 -6.36 -0.21
CA ALA A 289 21.07 -5.72 0.33
C ALA A 289 21.17 -5.49 1.85
N PHE A 290 21.62 -6.47 2.62
CA PHE A 290 21.82 -6.28 4.07
C PHE A 290 22.99 -5.36 4.43
N SER A 291 23.86 -5.01 3.48
CA SER A 291 25.01 -4.12 3.71
C SER A 291 24.74 -2.67 3.29
N ASP A 292 23.66 -2.40 2.54
CA ASP A 292 23.34 -1.04 2.11
C ASP A 292 22.68 -0.24 3.24
N TRP A 293 23.38 0.79 3.72
CA TRP A 293 22.89 1.69 4.77
C TRP A 293 21.59 2.41 4.39
N LYS A 294 21.32 2.61 3.09
CA LYS A 294 20.10 3.27 2.59
C LYS A 294 18.84 2.47 2.96
N ILE A 295 18.94 1.13 3.02
CA ILE A 295 17.83 0.26 3.42
C ILE A 295 17.48 0.53 4.88
N TYR A 296 18.47 0.56 5.77
CA TYR A 296 18.26 0.84 7.20
C TYR A 296 17.75 2.26 7.44
N ALA A 297 18.28 3.26 6.70
CA ALA A 297 17.75 4.62 6.74
C ALA A 297 16.27 4.67 6.31
N GLY A 298 15.90 3.94 5.25
CA GLY A 298 14.52 3.79 4.81
C GLY A 298 13.62 3.15 5.87
N ILE A 299 14.09 2.09 6.54
CA ILE A 299 13.37 1.42 7.64
C ILE A 299 13.08 2.40 8.78
N VAL A 300 14.07 3.18 9.22
CA VAL A 300 13.89 4.14 10.33
C VAL A 300 12.84 5.20 9.98
N ILE A 301 12.88 5.74 8.76
CA ILE A 301 11.88 6.72 8.32
C ILE A 301 10.49 6.07 8.23
N PHE A 302 10.42 4.83 7.75
CA PHE A 302 9.17 4.08 7.66
C PHE A 302 8.57 3.76 9.04
N TRP A 303 9.41 3.43 10.03
CA TRP A 303 9.00 3.25 11.41
C TRP A 303 8.43 4.53 12.01
N GLY A 304 9.09 5.67 11.80
CA GLY A 304 8.58 6.97 12.25
C GLY A 304 7.17 7.26 11.74
N ASN A 305 6.87 6.89 10.49
CA ASN A 305 5.52 6.99 9.95
C ASN A 305 4.56 5.96 10.56
N THR A 306 4.95 4.68 10.52
CA THR A 306 4.08 3.55 10.83
C THR A 306 3.64 3.57 12.30
N VAL A 307 4.55 3.90 13.21
CA VAL A 307 4.25 4.05 14.64
C VAL A 307 3.22 5.16 14.87
N GLY A 308 3.40 6.30 14.21
CA GLY A 308 2.45 7.42 14.29
C GLY A 308 1.08 7.08 13.73
N VAL A 309 1.02 6.49 12.52
CA VAL A 309 -0.25 6.13 11.86
C VAL A 309 -1.03 5.11 12.68
N TYR A 310 -0.43 3.97 13.05
CA TYR A 310 -1.17 2.94 13.78
C TYR A 310 -1.50 3.36 15.22
N GLY A 311 -0.61 4.11 15.88
CA GLY A 311 -0.90 4.71 17.17
C GLY A 311 -2.11 5.63 17.10
N PHE A 312 -2.12 6.55 16.14
CA PHE A 312 -3.23 7.45 15.89
C PHE A 312 -4.53 6.69 15.60
N THR A 313 -4.52 5.77 14.62
CA THR A 313 -5.72 5.03 14.21
C THR A 313 -6.32 4.21 15.37
N ALA A 314 -5.49 3.60 16.21
CA ALA A 314 -5.97 2.77 17.32
C ALA A 314 -6.48 3.57 18.53
N THR A 315 -6.18 4.88 18.63
CA THR A 315 -6.51 5.69 19.80
C THR A 315 -7.44 6.87 19.53
N VAL A 316 -7.56 7.36 18.29
CA VAL A 316 -8.39 8.52 17.94
C VAL A 316 -9.84 8.41 18.46
N PRO A 317 -10.56 7.27 18.29
CA PRO A 317 -11.91 7.16 18.85
C PRO A 317 -11.92 7.31 20.37
N THR A 318 -10.91 6.78 21.06
CA THR A 318 -10.75 6.92 22.51
C THR A 318 -10.50 8.38 22.90
N VAL A 319 -9.59 9.07 22.20
CA VAL A 319 -9.26 10.48 22.46
C VAL A 319 -10.53 11.34 22.35
N ILE A 320 -11.35 11.12 21.33
CA ILE A 320 -12.58 11.90 21.15
C ILE A 320 -13.63 11.56 22.21
N ALA A 321 -13.79 10.29 22.58
CA ALA A 321 -14.68 9.90 23.67
C ALA A 321 -14.27 10.54 25.02
N GLU A 322 -12.96 10.64 25.29
CA GLU A 322 -12.41 11.31 26.48
C GLU A 322 -12.67 12.82 26.51
N LEU A 323 -13.03 13.45 25.37
CA LEU A 323 -13.47 14.85 25.33
C LEU A 323 -14.90 15.05 25.84
N GLY A 324 -15.62 13.97 26.17
CA GLY A 324 -16.98 14.00 26.70
C GLY A 324 -18.08 13.71 25.67
N TYR A 325 -17.72 13.31 24.45
CA TYR A 325 -18.68 12.83 23.45
C TYR A 325 -19.14 11.41 23.76
N SER A 326 -20.34 11.05 23.34
CA SER A 326 -20.77 9.64 23.38
C SER A 326 -19.92 8.78 22.45
N ASN A 327 -19.87 7.46 22.69
CA ASN A 327 -19.09 6.52 21.88
C ASN A 327 -19.46 6.60 20.38
N ALA A 328 -20.77 6.56 20.07
CA ALA A 328 -21.27 6.72 18.71
C ALA A 328 -20.87 8.07 18.08
N GLU A 329 -21.00 9.18 18.81
CA GLU A 329 -20.56 10.49 18.31
C GLU A 329 -19.05 10.54 18.10
N ALA A 330 -18.27 9.93 18.98
CA ALA A 330 -16.81 9.87 18.86
C ALA A 330 -16.38 9.13 17.58
N GLN A 331 -17.05 8.04 17.21
CA GLN A 331 -16.82 7.32 15.95
C GLN A 331 -17.18 8.20 14.74
N LEU A 332 -18.33 8.87 14.79
CA LEU A 332 -18.78 9.79 13.74
C LEU A 332 -17.78 10.94 13.53
N LEU A 333 -17.22 11.48 14.62
CA LEU A 333 -16.24 12.57 14.61
C LEU A 333 -14.86 12.13 14.10
N THR A 334 -14.58 10.83 13.96
CA THR A 334 -13.36 10.38 13.28
C THR A 334 -13.42 10.58 11.76
N ILE A 335 -14.63 10.57 11.18
CA ILE A 335 -14.84 10.62 9.72
C ILE A 335 -14.27 11.90 9.11
N PRO A 336 -14.59 13.12 9.61
CA PRO A 336 -14.06 14.35 9.04
C PRO A 336 -12.52 14.43 9.09
N ILE A 337 -11.90 13.84 10.11
CA ILE A 337 -10.44 13.82 10.30
C ILE A 337 -9.78 13.02 9.17
N TYR A 338 -10.27 11.81 8.89
CA TYR A 338 -9.73 10.96 7.84
C TYR A 338 -10.06 11.45 6.43
N VAL A 339 -11.25 12.06 6.23
CA VAL A 339 -11.61 12.72 4.97
C VAL A 339 -10.66 13.89 4.70
N PHE A 340 -10.42 14.73 5.70
CA PHE A 340 -9.46 15.82 5.60
C PHE A 340 -8.05 15.30 5.26
N ALA A 341 -7.55 14.31 6.00
CA ALA A 341 -6.24 13.71 5.74
C ALA A 341 -6.13 13.14 4.31
N SER A 342 -7.20 12.52 3.80
CA SER A 342 -7.24 11.98 2.43
C SER A 342 -7.18 13.10 1.38
N ILE A 343 -7.94 14.20 1.56
CA ILE A 343 -7.91 15.36 0.67
C ILE A 343 -6.51 15.99 0.67
N VAL A 344 -5.93 16.24 1.84
CA VAL A 344 -4.59 16.84 1.95
C VAL A 344 -3.53 15.92 1.34
N THR A 345 -3.66 14.60 1.50
CA THR A 345 -2.74 13.62 0.91
C THR A 345 -2.73 13.70 -0.62
N LEU A 346 -3.91 13.83 -1.26
CA LEU A 346 -4.01 13.99 -2.70
C LEU A 346 -3.38 15.31 -3.18
N ILE A 347 -3.62 16.40 -2.46
CA ILE A 347 -3.04 17.71 -2.77
C ILE A 347 -1.50 17.67 -2.64
N PHE A 348 -0.99 17.10 -1.54
CA PHE A 348 0.44 16.94 -1.29
C PHE A 348 1.10 16.05 -2.35
N ALA A 349 0.45 14.94 -2.74
CA ALA A 349 0.95 14.07 -3.78
C ALA A 349 1.03 14.79 -5.13
N TRP A 350 -0.02 15.54 -5.51
CA TRP A 350 -0.04 16.31 -6.74
C TRP A 350 1.04 17.39 -6.78
N TRP A 351 1.21 18.16 -5.69
CA TRP A 351 2.27 19.15 -5.60
C TRP A 351 3.67 18.54 -5.59
N SER A 352 3.87 17.41 -4.90
CA SER A 352 5.16 16.73 -4.89
C SER A 352 5.55 16.23 -6.27
N ASP A 353 4.59 15.70 -7.03
CA ASP A 353 4.82 15.27 -8.41
C ASP A 353 5.06 16.47 -9.34
N HIS A 354 4.35 17.59 -9.17
CA HIS A 354 4.56 18.81 -9.96
C HIS A 354 5.94 19.44 -9.69
N ALA A 355 6.34 19.52 -8.43
CA ALA A 355 7.65 20.03 -8.01
C ALA A 355 8.81 19.08 -8.35
N LYS A 356 8.51 17.82 -8.73
CA LYS A 356 9.48 16.74 -8.96
C LYS A 356 10.46 16.50 -7.80
N GLN A 357 10.12 17.00 -6.61
CA GLN A 357 10.89 16.87 -5.38
C GLN A 357 10.01 16.20 -4.32
N ARG A 358 10.54 15.16 -3.67
CA ARG A 358 9.79 14.35 -2.68
C ARG A 358 10.22 14.62 -1.24
N SER A 359 11.51 14.84 -1.01
CA SER A 359 12.05 15.05 0.33
C SER A 359 11.46 16.27 1.07
N PRO A 360 11.22 17.45 0.45
CA PRO A 360 10.68 18.58 1.20
C PRO A 360 9.25 18.32 1.69
N PHE A 361 8.44 17.62 0.90
CA PHE A 361 7.06 17.28 1.25
C PHE A 361 6.99 16.25 2.38
N ILE A 362 7.91 15.27 2.39
CA ILE A 362 8.05 14.30 3.48
C ILE A 362 8.41 15.02 4.78
N MET A 363 9.44 15.88 4.74
CA MET A 363 9.87 16.65 5.92
C MET A 363 8.76 17.58 6.42
N ALA A 364 8.07 18.28 5.51
CA ALA A 364 6.98 19.19 5.84
C ALA A 364 5.83 18.45 6.53
N GLY A 365 5.38 17.31 5.99
CA GLY A 365 4.28 16.55 6.59
C GLY A 365 4.65 16.00 7.98
N PHE A 366 5.85 15.43 8.16
CA PHE A 366 6.27 15.01 9.50
C PHE A 366 6.46 16.16 10.47
N SER A 367 6.90 17.33 10.00
CA SER A 367 6.99 18.54 10.83
C SER A 367 5.61 18.99 11.29
N ILE A 368 4.61 18.96 10.40
CA ILE A 368 3.22 19.26 10.74
C ILE A 368 2.69 18.26 11.80
N ALA A 369 2.93 16.96 11.61
CA ALA A 369 2.52 15.94 12.58
C ALA A 369 3.19 16.16 13.95
N ALA A 370 4.50 16.42 13.97
CA ALA A 370 5.25 16.66 15.21
C ALA A 370 4.74 17.90 15.97
N LEU A 371 4.57 19.02 15.26
CA LEU A 371 4.02 20.24 15.86
C LEU A 371 2.61 20.05 16.38
N ALA A 372 1.77 19.30 15.65
CA ALA A 372 0.40 19.02 16.06
C ALA A 372 0.34 18.10 17.29
N PHE A 373 1.19 17.08 17.38
CA PHE A 373 1.32 16.25 18.58
C PHE A 373 1.84 17.06 19.79
N ILE A 374 2.84 17.93 19.59
CA ILE A 374 3.34 18.81 20.66
C ILE A 374 2.23 19.75 21.15
N ALA A 375 1.46 20.34 20.23
CA ALA A 375 0.33 21.17 20.58
C ALA A 375 -0.72 20.38 21.38
N GLN A 376 -1.02 19.14 20.97
CA GLN A 376 -1.98 18.28 21.67
C GLN A 376 -1.54 17.90 23.10
N LEU A 377 -0.23 17.77 23.32
CA LEU A 377 0.36 17.56 24.65
C LEU A 377 0.39 18.85 25.49
N ALA A 378 0.53 20.01 24.86
CA ALA A 378 0.58 21.31 25.54
C ALA A 378 -0.80 21.82 25.97
N ILE A 379 -1.89 21.36 25.34
CA ILE A 379 -3.25 21.76 25.68
C ILE A 379 -3.62 21.18 27.05
N PRO A 380 -4.04 22.02 28.03
CA PRO A 380 -4.47 21.54 29.32
C PRO A 380 -5.82 20.83 29.22
N HIS A 381 -5.79 19.50 29.35
CA HIS A 381 -7.00 18.67 29.44
C HIS A 381 -7.64 18.81 30.83
N PRO A 382 -8.97 19.00 30.96
CA PRO A 382 -10.02 18.96 29.93
C PRO A 382 -10.53 20.33 29.44
N LYS A 383 -9.78 21.44 29.62
CA LYS A 383 -10.33 22.81 29.46
C LYS A 383 -10.74 23.18 28.03
N TYR A 384 -10.09 22.64 27.01
CA TYR A 384 -10.30 23.03 25.61
C TYR A 384 -10.55 21.82 24.69
N PRO A 385 -11.74 21.18 24.77
CA PRO A 385 -12.04 19.98 23.98
C PRO A 385 -12.08 20.25 22.47
N GLY A 386 -12.67 21.38 22.05
CA GLY A 386 -12.71 21.75 20.63
C GLY A 386 -11.32 22.00 20.02
N LEU A 387 -10.40 22.55 20.81
CA LEU A 387 -9.01 22.76 20.37
C LEU A 387 -8.28 21.43 20.23
N THR A 388 -8.45 20.52 21.19
CA THR A 388 -7.88 19.17 21.14
C THR A 388 -8.37 18.40 19.92
N TYR A 389 -9.68 18.44 19.64
CA TYR A 389 -10.26 17.86 18.43
C TYR A 389 -9.69 18.50 17.15
N GLY A 390 -9.57 19.83 17.12
CA GLY A 390 -9.00 20.57 15.99
C GLY A 390 -7.58 20.14 15.63
N PHE A 391 -6.74 19.84 16.62
CA PHE A 391 -5.35 19.37 16.38
C PHE A 391 -5.26 17.92 15.87
N LEU A 392 -6.32 17.11 15.95
CA LEU A 392 -6.32 15.78 15.33
C LEU A 392 -6.26 15.85 13.79
N PHE A 393 -6.78 16.92 13.19
CA PHE A 393 -6.75 17.14 11.74
C PHE A 393 -5.32 17.29 11.18
N PRO A 394 -4.48 18.22 11.68
CA PRO A 394 -3.09 18.33 11.24
C PRO A 394 -2.25 17.13 11.64
N VAL A 395 -2.53 16.43 12.76
CA VAL A 395 -1.88 15.13 13.06
C VAL A 395 -2.16 14.13 11.95
N ALA A 396 -3.43 13.91 11.60
CA ALA A 396 -3.80 12.98 10.54
C ALA A 396 -3.17 13.37 9.19
N ALA A 397 -3.29 14.64 8.79
CA ALA A 397 -2.68 15.11 7.55
C ALA A 397 -1.16 14.89 7.54
N GLY A 398 -0.46 15.25 8.61
CA GLY A 398 0.99 15.09 8.70
C GLY A 398 1.48 13.64 8.73
N LEU A 399 0.65 12.69 9.16
CA LEU A 399 0.98 11.26 9.17
C LEU A 399 0.69 10.57 7.83
N TYR A 400 -0.45 10.86 7.19
CA TYR A 400 -0.85 10.19 5.95
C TYR A 400 -0.19 10.79 4.70
N CYS A 401 0.04 12.11 4.65
CA CYS A 401 0.60 12.76 3.44
C CYS A 401 2.02 12.29 3.07
N PRO A 402 2.98 12.21 4.02
CA PRO A 402 4.34 11.77 3.71
C PRO A 402 4.44 10.35 3.19
N PHE A 403 3.47 9.49 3.53
CA PHE A 403 3.57 8.06 3.30
C PHE A 403 3.66 7.70 1.80
N VAL A 404 2.81 8.32 0.97
CA VAL A 404 2.81 8.08 -0.49
C VAL A 404 4.13 8.53 -1.12
N ALA A 405 4.63 9.69 -0.71
CA ALA A 405 5.91 10.22 -1.16
C ALA A 405 7.08 9.35 -0.68
N LEU A 406 7.02 8.83 0.55
CA LEU A 406 8.04 7.98 1.16
C LEU A 406 8.19 6.66 0.41
N VAL A 407 7.09 5.93 0.18
CA VAL A 407 7.09 4.66 -0.58
C VAL A 407 7.73 4.87 -1.95
N SER A 408 7.30 5.93 -2.63
CA SER A 408 7.78 6.23 -3.97
C SER A 408 9.24 6.72 -3.98
N TRP A 409 9.70 7.37 -2.91
CA TRP A 409 11.08 7.86 -2.77
C TRP A 409 12.06 6.72 -2.47
N ILE A 410 11.72 5.83 -1.53
CA ILE A 410 12.50 4.62 -1.24
C ILE A 410 12.60 3.74 -2.48
N GLY A 411 11.49 3.54 -3.19
CA GLY A 411 11.46 2.77 -4.44
C GLY A 411 12.34 3.34 -5.55
N LYS A 412 12.68 4.64 -5.52
CA LYS A 412 13.67 5.25 -6.43
C LYS A 412 15.09 5.18 -5.90
N LEU A 413 15.29 5.35 -4.60
CA LEU A 413 16.62 5.39 -3.97
C LEU A 413 17.33 4.03 -3.99
N LEU A 414 16.56 2.94 -4.00
CA LEU A 414 17.03 1.57 -4.09
C LEU A 414 17.25 1.09 -5.54
N LEU A 415 17.01 1.95 -6.54
CA LEU A 415 17.38 1.65 -7.92
C LEU A 415 18.90 1.86 -8.08
N PRO A 416 19.60 0.94 -8.76
CA PRO A 416 21.03 1.07 -9.05
C PRO A 416 21.35 2.28 -9.93
#